data_AF-A0A8S2YHU5-F1
#
_entry.id   AF-A0A8S2YHU5-F1
#
_cell.length_a   1.000
_cell.length_b   1.000
_cell.length_c   1.000
_cell.angle_alpha   90.00
_cell.angle_beta   90.00
_cell.angle_gamma   90.00
#
_symmetry.space_group_name_H-M   'P 1'
#
loop_
_entity.id
_entity.type
_entity.pdbx_description
1 polymer ?
#
loop_
_entity_poly.entity_id
_entity_poly.type
_entity_poly.pdbx_seq_one_letter_code
_entity_poly.pdbx_strand_id
1 'polypeptide(L)' 'SSSNCGAQLISCTDCKTNFCFACTEVWHDPIQCTLLKKWEKKCQDESETCHWLEINTKNCPKCHTAIEKN' A
#
# COMPACT_ATOMS: atom_id res chain seq x y z
N SER A 1 -7.24 -34.79 5.52
CA SER A 1 -6.36 -33.85 6.23
C SER A 1 -6.65 -32.46 5.72
N SER A 2 -7.34 -31.64 6.50
CA SER A 2 -7.86 -30.34 6.06
C SER A 2 -6.73 -29.32 5.95
N SER A 3 -6.25 -29.09 4.73
CA SER A 3 -5.29 -28.04 4.39
C SER A 3 -5.92 -26.66 4.63
N ASN A 4 -5.82 -26.17 5.86
CA ASN A 4 -6.25 -24.82 6.19
C ASN A 4 -5.12 -23.84 5.84
N CYS A 5 -5.06 -23.39 4.57
CA CYS A 5 -4.14 -22.32 4.14
C CYS A 5 -4.69 -20.92 4.50
N GLY A 6 -5.18 -20.76 5.73
CA GLY A 6 -5.63 -19.48 6.27
C GLY A 6 -4.47 -18.67 6.83
N ALA A 7 -4.61 -17.34 6.91
CA ALA A 7 -3.64 -16.48 7.57
C ALA A 7 -3.39 -16.96 9.01
N GLN A 8 -2.12 -17.10 9.41
CA GLN A 8 -1.73 -17.58 10.74
C GLN A 8 -1.10 -16.46 11.56
N LEU A 9 -1.74 -16.05 12.64
CA LEU A 9 -1.23 -15.00 13.54
C LEU A 9 -0.06 -15.53 14.36
N ILE A 10 1.06 -14.81 14.33
CA ILE A 10 2.18 -14.98 15.24
C ILE A 10 2.49 -13.65 15.93
N SER A 11 2.71 -13.73 17.25
CA SER A 11 3.13 -12.60 18.08
C SER A 11 4.60 -12.78 18.47
N CYS A 12 5.45 -11.81 18.14
CA CYS A 12 6.84 -11.78 18.59
C CYS A 12 6.90 -11.44 20.09
N THR A 13 7.59 -12.25 20.89
CA THR A 13 7.76 -12.02 22.34
C THR A 13 8.68 -10.85 22.65
N ASP A 14 9.74 -10.67 21.84
CA ASP A 14 10.75 -9.65 22.04
C ASP A 14 10.28 -8.27 21.58
N CYS A 15 9.58 -8.22 20.44
CA CYS A 15 9.13 -6.97 19.82
C CYS A 15 7.65 -6.66 20.07
N LYS A 16 6.87 -7.60 20.61
CA LYS A 16 5.40 -7.49 20.81
C LYS A 16 4.62 -7.16 19.53
N THR A 17 5.14 -7.54 18.37
CA THR A 17 4.53 -7.31 17.07
C THR A 17 3.76 -8.54 16.59
N ASN A 18 2.62 -8.31 15.95
CA ASN A 18 1.77 -9.35 15.38
C ASN A 18 1.94 -9.37 13.86
N PHE A 19 2.30 -10.53 13.32
CA PHE A 19 2.47 -10.72 11.88
C PHE A 19 1.92 -12.07 11.44
N CYS A 20 1.63 -12.17 10.14
CA CYS A 20 1.13 -13.37 9.52
C CYS A 20 2.30 -14.29 9.15
N PHE A 21 2.31 -15.52 9.66
CA PHE A 21 3.36 -16.49 9.32
C PHE A 21 3.32 -16.91 7.84
N ALA A 22 2.15 -16.91 7.23
CA ALA A 22 1.97 -17.38 5.86
C ALA A 22 2.52 -16.42 4.80
N CYS A 23 2.53 -15.10 5.08
CA CYS A 23 3.01 -14.10 4.14
C CYS A 23 4.05 -13.13 4.70
N THR A 24 4.46 -13.31 5.95
CA THR A 24 5.43 -12.48 6.69
C THR A 24 5.07 -11.00 6.82
N GLU A 25 3.84 -10.62 6.47
CA GLU A 25 3.33 -9.27 6.60
C GLU A 25 2.68 -9.03 7.96
N VAL A 26 2.44 -7.77 8.30
CA VAL A 26 1.67 -7.40 9.50
C VAL A 26 0.36 -8.19 9.58
N TRP A 27 -0.07 -8.51 10.80
CA TRP A 27 -1.32 -9.24 10.98
C TRP A 27 -2.48 -8.50 10.31
N HIS A 28 -3.21 -9.22 9.47
CA HIS A 28 -4.12 -8.62 8.49
C HIS A 28 -5.51 -9.28 8.48
N ASP A 29 -6.02 -9.75 9.61
CA ASP A 29 -7.39 -10.26 9.72
C ASP A 29 -8.42 -9.13 9.66
N PRO A 30 -9.55 -9.26 8.92
CA PRO A 30 -10.09 -10.45 8.22
C PRO A 30 -9.64 -10.61 6.76
N ILE A 31 -8.61 -9.89 6.32
CA ILE A 31 -8.13 -9.85 4.94
C ILE A 31 -7.28 -11.10 4.64
N GLN A 32 -7.49 -11.71 3.47
CA GLN A 32 -6.68 -12.83 2.99
C GLN A 32 -5.28 -12.36 2.59
N CYS A 33 -4.24 -13.18 2.79
CA CYS A 33 -2.86 -12.83 2.40
C CYS A 33 -2.75 -12.38 0.93
N THR A 34 -3.52 -13.01 0.05
CA THR A 34 -3.55 -12.70 -1.40
C THR A 34 -4.15 -11.32 -1.69
N LEU A 35 -5.15 -10.91 -0.90
CA LEU A 35 -5.78 -9.61 -1.03
C LEU A 35 -4.85 -8.53 -0.49
N LEU A 36 -4.24 -8.74 0.69
CA LEU A 36 -3.25 -7.80 1.25
C LEU A 36 -2.11 -7.52 0.25
N LYS A 37 -1.49 -8.56 -0.32
CA LYS A 37 -0.43 -8.38 -1.33
C LYS A 37 -0.87 -7.59 -2.56
N LYS A 38 -2.13 -7.76 -3.00
CA LYS A 38 -2.69 -6.95 -4.09
C LYS A 38 -2.88 -5.50 -3.67
N TRP A 39 -3.33 -5.24 -2.45
CA TRP A 39 -3.48 -3.88 -1.91
C TRP A 39 -2.13 -3.19 -1.76
N GLU A 40 -1.11 -3.86 -1.24
CA GLU A 40 0.24 -3.29 -1.10
C GLU A 40 0.85 -2.98 -2.46
N LYS A 41 0.74 -3.92 -3.42
CA LYS A 41 1.15 -3.68 -4.79
C LYS A 41 0.40 -2.50 -5.40
N LYS A 42 -0.93 -2.46 -5.26
CA LYS A 42 -1.76 -1.34 -5.73
C LYS A 42 -1.34 -0.02 -5.05
N CYS A 43 -0.97 -0.03 -3.77
CA CYS A 43 -0.50 1.14 -3.06
C CYS A 43 0.88 1.60 -3.56
N GLN A 44 1.78 0.66 -3.90
CA GLN A 44 3.04 0.98 -4.57
C GLN A 44 2.80 1.60 -5.94
N ASP A 45 1.96 0.98 -6.77
CA ASP A 45 1.58 1.47 -8.10
C ASP A 45 0.81 2.83 -8.03
N GLU A 46 -0.06 3.02 -7.02
CA GLU A 46 -0.80 4.27 -6.79
C GLU A 46 0.06 5.36 -6.13
N SER A 47 1.13 5.01 -5.40
CA SER A 47 2.07 5.99 -4.83
C SER A 47 2.90 6.69 -5.90
N GLU A 48 3.19 6.03 -7.01
CA GLU A 48 3.79 6.66 -8.19
C GLU A 48 2.82 7.66 -8.85
N THR A 49 1.51 7.43 -8.75
CA THR A 49 0.48 8.34 -9.28
C THR A 49 0.16 9.51 -8.32
N CYS A 50 0.15 9.27 -7.01
CA CYS A 50 -0.11 10.30 -6.01
C CYS A 50 1.06 11.30 -5.86
N HIS A 51 2.30 10.88 -6.12
CA HIS A 51 3.44 11.80 -6.13
C HIS A 51 3.42 12.78 -7.32
N TRP A 52 2.89 12.36 -8.49
CA TRP A 52 2.69 13.25 -9.63
C TRP A 52 1.68 14.37 -9.29
N LEU A 53 0.60 14.05 -8.57
CA LEU A 53 -0.42 15.05 -8.19
C LEU A 53 0.07 16.07 -7.15
N GLU A 54 0.90 15.67 -6.18
CA GLU A 54 1.49 16.62 -5.21
C GLU A 54 2.53 17.56 -5.83
N ILE A 55 3.25 17.12 -6.87
CA ILE A 55 4.23 17.98 -7.55
C ILE A 55 3.55 18.90 -8.59
N ASN A 56 2.40 18.53 -9.15
CA ASN A 56 1.73 19.28 -10.22
C ASN A 56 0.46 20.06 -9.80
N THR A 57 0.06 20.07 -8.53
CA THR A 57 -1.02 20.95 -8.06
C THR A 57 -0.60 21.88 -6.95
N LYS A 58 0.44 22.69 -7.21
CA LYS A 58 0.42 24.06 -6.70
C LYS A 58 -0.54 24.87 -7.56
N ASN A 59 -1.81 24.95 -7.17
CA ASN A 59 -2.72 25.93 -7.73
C ASN A 59 -2.15 27.33 -7.47
N CYS A 60 -1.55 27.93 -8.49
CA CYS A 60 -1.18 29.35 -8.48
C CYS A 60 -2.46 30.16 -8.74
N PRO A 61 -2.98 30.94 -7.77
CA PRO A 61 -4.26 31.65 -7.91
C PRO A 61 -4.22 32.88 -8.84
N LYS A 62 -3.21 33.02 -9.72
CA LYS A 62 -2.99 34.30 -10.42
C LYS A 62 -2.72 34.27 -11.93
N CYS A 63 -2.37 33.15 -12.55
CA CYS A 63 -1.75 33.25 -13.88
C CYS A 63 -2.49 32.44 -14.94
N HIS A 64 -3.51 33.05 -15.53
CA HIS A 64 -4.02 32.70 -16.85
C HIS A 64 -2.92 33.00 -17.90
N THR A 65 -2.32 31.99 -18.52
CA THR A 65 -1.95 31.91 -19.97
C THR A 65 -0.75 30.97 -20.22
N ALA A 66 -0.93 30.12 -21.25
CA ALA A 66 -0.01 29.10 -21.75
C ALA A 66 1.15 29.66 -22.56
N ILE A 67 2.30 28.98 -22.57
CA ILE A 67 3.32 29.12 -23.63
C ILE A 67 3.93 27.75 -23.95
N GLU A 68 3.66 27.27 -25.17
CA GLU A 68 4.38 26.22 -25.88
C GLU A 68 5.72 26.81 -26.37
N LYS A 69 6.85 26.15 -26.10
CA LYS A 69 8.12 26.51 -26.72
C LYS A 69 8.67 25.32 -27.51
N ASN A 70 8.63 25.51 -28.83
CA ASN A 70 9.39 24.80 -29.86
C ASN A 70 10.91 24.89 -29.62
#